data_AF-A0A660LCP8-F1
#
_entry.id   AF-A0A660LCP8-F1
#
_cell.length_a   1.000
_cell.length_b   1.000
_cell.length_c   1.000
_cell.angle_alpha   90.00
_cell.angle_beta   90.00
_cell.angle_gamma   90.00
#
_symmetry.space_group_name_H-M   'P 1'
#
loop_
_entity.id
_entity.type
_entity.pdbx_description
1 polymer ?
#
loop_
_entity_poly.entity_id
_entity_poly.type
_entity_poly.pdbx_seq_one_letter_code
_entity_poly.pdbx_strand_id
1 'polypeptide(L)'
;MEPAVIVSLATGGIAALIGLHAGWVSRRALNVSKKTLAWQQKRDEERSETRLVVWFNHEARPILTEPAATVLLGCVSALPMDYWLTIVVYNAGETTDYISDLFMEDVKGLGRHVKQFQPDQAIRPRERVTSSFLLPGDPFDTAAGFIGRAVLAGGVVVESATEHLEPFLLEAVKARNSQGRLDAPPPEDEQMPDVTLLSPERPEPPQR
;
A
#
# COMPACT_ATOMS: atom_id res chain seq x y z
N MET A 1 -15.15 90.62 -50.93
CA MET A 1 -16.25 89.68 -50.64
C MET A 1 -15.60 88.39 -50.18
N GLU A 2 -15.62 88.15 -48.88
CA GLU A 2 -15.11 86.91 -48.27
C GLU A 2 -16.28 85.97 -48.00
N PRO A 3 -16.14 84.65 -48.17
CA PRO A 3 -17.05 83.69 -47.59
C PRO A 3 -16.57 83.28 -46.19
N ALA A 4 -17.38 83.62 -45.18
CA ALA A 4 -17.35 82.97 -43.88
C ALA A 4 -18.19 81.68 -43.95
N VAL A 5 -17.64 80.53 -43.53
CA VAL A 5 -18.43 79.35 -43.17
C VAL A 5 -17.94 78.74 -41.86
N ILE A 6 -18.93 78.45 -41.05
CA ILE A 6 -18.97 78.12 -39.62
C ILE A 6 -18.38 76.73 -39.35
N VAL A 7 -17.43 76.65 -38.40
CA VAL A 7 -16.99 75.39 -37.81
C VAL A 7 -18.00 74.98 -36.74
N SER A 8 -18.63 73.83 -36.95
CA SER A 8 -19.63 73.23 -36.04
C SER A 8 -18.96 72.71 -34.76
N LEU A 9 -19.29 73.34 -33.62
CA LEU A 9 -18.99 72.89 -32.26
C LEU A 9 -19.97 71.79 -31.86
N ALA A 10 -19.72 70.53 -32.22
CA ALA A 10 -20.54 69.40 -31.79
C ALA A 10 -19.75 68.13 -31.45
N THR A 11 -18.46 68.27 -31.09
CA THR A 11 -17.55 67.12 -30.87
C THR A 11 -16.89 67.16 -29.49
N GLY A 12 -17.56 67.69 -28.47
CA GLY A 12 -17.02 67.76 -27.10
C GLY A 12 -17.64 66.77 -26.10
N GLY A 13 -18.85 66.25 -26.35
CA GLY A 13 -19.63 65.56 -25.33
C GLY A 13 -19.52 64.03 -25.26
N ILE A 14 -19.03 63.37 -26.33
CA ILE A 14 -19.10 61.90 -26.44
C ILE A 14 -17.83 61.21 -25.89
N ALA A 15 -16.68 61.89 -25.88
CA ALA A 15 -15.42 61.31 -25.40
C ALA A 15 -15.40 61.04 -23.88
N ALA A 16 -16.12 61.84 -23.09
CA ALA A 16 -16.15 61.68 -21.63
C ALA A 16 -17.05 60.52 -21.13
N LEU A 17 -18.08 60.15 -21.90
CA LEU A 17 -19.00 59.06 -21.55
C LEU A 17 -18.44 57.67 -21.87
N ILE A 18 -17.57 57.55 -22.88
CA ILE A 18 -16.93 56.27 -23.24
C ILE A 18 -15.80 55.90 -22.26
N GLY A 19 -15.09 56.89 -21.71
CA GLY A 19 -13.99 56.65 -20.75
C GLY A 19 -14.44 56.10 -19.39
N LEU A 20 -15.63 56.47 -18.92
CA LEU A 20 -16.16 56.02 -17.61
C LEU A 20 -16.75 54.60 -17.65
N HIS A 21 -17.21 54.11 -18.80
CA HIS A 21 -17.69 52.73 -18.95
C HIS A 21 -16.54 51.73 -19.15
N ALA A 22 -15.47 52.10 -19.85
CA ALA A 22 -14.31 51.24 -20.04
C ALA A 22 -13.60 50.89 -18.70
N GLY A 23 -13.43 51.87 -17.80
CA GLY A 23 -12.79 51.65 -16.50
C GLY A 23 -13.58 50.73 -15.54
N TRP A 24 -14.91 50.73 -15.65
CA TRP A 24 -15.78 49.88 -14.82
C TRP A 24 -15.82 48.42 -15.30
N VAL A 25 -15.84 48.20 -16.62
CA VAL A 25 -15.78 46.86 -17.22
C VAL A 25 -14.41 46.20 -16.94
N SER A 26 -13.30 46.94 -17.04
CA SER A 26 -11.96 46.40 -16.75
C SER A 26 -11.77 46.00 -15.29
N ARG A 27 -12.31 46.76 -14.31
CA ARG A 27 -12.22 46.39 -12.89
C ARG A 27 -13.05 45.15 -12.53
N ARG A 28 -14.23 44.96 -13.14
CA ARG A 28 -15.02 43.73 -12.97
C ARG A 28 -14.33 42.52 -13.60
N ALA A 29 -13.75 42.66 -14.79
CA ALA A 29 -13.00 41.59 -15.44
C ALA A 29 -11.78 41.13 -14.60
N LEU A 30 -11.05 42.07 -14.00
CA LEU A 30 -9.95 41.77 -13.08
C LEU A 30 -10.40 41.05 -11.80
N ASN A 31 -11.53 41.45 -11.22
CA ASN A 31 -12.07 40.79 -10.02
C ASN A 31 -12.65 39.40 -10.30
N VAL A 32 -13.30 39.22 -11.45
CA VAL A 32 -13.76 37.89 -11.90
C VAL A 32 -12.55 37.01 -12.17
N SER A 33 -11.54 37.50 -12.89
CA SER A 33 -10.31 36.76 -13.15
C SER A 33 -9.62 36.29 -11.86
N LYS A 34 -9.46 37.16 -10.85
CA LYS A 34 -8.91 36.77 -9.54
C LYS A 34 -9.73 35.72 -8.81
N LYS A 35 -11.07 35.81 -8.84
CA LYS A 35 -11.95 34.81 -8.22
C LYS A 35 -11.89 33.47 -8.96
N THR A 36 -11.81 33.49 -10.28
CA THR A 36 -11.65 32.28 -11.09
C THR A 36 -10.30 31.62 -10.83
N LEU A 37 -9.22 32.41 -10.73
CA LEU A 37 -7.88 31.94 -10.42
C LEU A 37 -7.80 31.35 -9.01
N ALA A 38 -8.38 32.02 -8.01
CA ALA A 38 -8.43 31.49 -6.65
C ALA A 38 -9.28 30.21 -6.55
N TRP A 39 -10.38 30.11 -7.31
CA TRP A 39 -11.20 28.90 -7.37
C TRP A 39 -10.52 27.76 -8.12
N GLN A 40 -9.75 28.05 -9.18
CA GLN A 40 -8.92 27.08 -9.87
C GLN A 40 -7.79 26.60 -8.96
N GLN A 41 -7.06 27.52 -8.31
CA GLN A 41 -6.01 27.18 -7.34
C GLN A 41 -6.56 26.31 -6.21
N LYS A 42 -7.70 26.67 -5.63
CA LYS A 42 -8.36 25.86 -4.61
C LYS A 42 -8.73 24.47 -5.13
N ARG A 43 -9.26 24.35 -6.35
CA ARG A 43 -9.55 23.05 -6.97
C ARG A 43 -8.29 22.24 -7.24
N ASP A 44 -7.20 22.89 -7.63
CA ASP A 44 -5.93 22.22 -7.92
C ASP A 44 -5.24 21.79 -6.61
N GLU A 45 -5.36 22.58 -5.54
CA GLU A 45 -4.97 22.19 -4.18
C GLU A 45 -5.79 20.98 -3.70
N GLU A 46 -7.12 21.04 -3.80
CA GLU A 46 -8.03 19.95 -3.44
C GLU A 46 -7.78 18.67 -4.28
N ARG A 47 -7.26 18.80 -5.51
CA ARG A 47 -6.85 17.67 -6.36
C ARG A 47 -5.45 17.15 -6.08
N SER A 48 -4.57 18.00 -5.56
CA SER A 48 -3.21 17.63 -5.18
C SER A 48 -3.15 16.89 -3.84
N GLU A 49 -4.23 16.92 -3.07
CA GLU A 49 -4.33 16.20 -1.81
C GLU A 49 -4.30 14.70 -2.07
N THR A 50 -3.20 14.06 -1.67
CA THR A 50 -3.03 12.60 -1.72
C THR A 50 -4.14 11.92 -0.91
N ARG A 51 -4.99 11.16 -1.60
CA ARG A 51 -6.10 10.40 -0.99
C ARG A 51 -5.84 8.92 -1.11
N LEU A 52 -4.89 8.43 -0.32
CA LEU A 52 -4.58 7.02 -0.20
C LEU A 52 -5.23 6.45 1.06
N VAL A 53 -5.73 5.22 0.94
CA VAL A 53 -6.31 4.46 2.05
C VAL A 53 -5.51 3.17 2.19
N VAL A 54 -5.10 2.87 3.41
CA VAL A 54 -4.33 1.66 3.75
C VAL A 54 -5.13 0.82 4.74
N TRP A 55 -5.25 -0.48 4.49
CA TRP A 55 -5.90 -1.44 5.39
C TRP A 55 -5.31 -2.84 5.22
N PHE A 56 -5.67 -3.77 6.12
CA PHE A 56 -5.27 -5.16 5.99
C PHE A 56 -6.43 -6.07 5.58
N ASN A 57 -6.10 -7.05 4.74
CA ASN A 57 -6.93 -8.22 4.52
C ASN A 57 -6.29 -9.43 5.22
N HIS A 58 -7.15 -10.23 5.84
CA HIS A 58 -6.80 -11.38 6.65
C HIS A 58 -7.23 -12.66 5.93
N GLU A 59 -6.32 -13.62 5.78
CA GLU A 59 -6.64 -14.85 5.07
C GLU A 59 -5.88 -16.05 5.62
N ALA A 60 -6.60 -17.15 5.90
CA ALA A 60 -6.00 -18.45 6.15
C ALA A 60 -5.99 -19.24 4.84
N ARG A 61 -4.80 -19.64 4.36
CA ARG A 61 -4.62 -20.35 3.08
C ARG A 61 -4.02 -21.74 3.33
N PRO A 62 -4.44 -22.78 2.60
CA PRO A 62 -3.76 -24.07 2.67
C PRO A 62 -2.32 -23.92 2.15
N ILE A 63 -1.38 -24.59 2.79
CA ILE A 63 -0.01 -24.73 2.29
C ILE A 63 -0.11 -25.57 1.02
N LEU A 64 0.02 -24.91 -0.12
CA LEU A 64 0.05 -25.56 -1.41
C LEU A 64 1.43 -26.21 -1.58
N THR A 65 1.55 -27.47 -1.15
CA THR A 65 2.58 -28.38 -1.68
C THR A 65 2.29 -28.68 -3.15
N GLU A 66 3.32 -29.10 -3.89
CA GLU A 66 3.29 -29.27 -5.36
C GLU A 66 1.97 -29.86 -5.88
N PRO A 67 1.44 -29.36 -7.03
CA PRO A 67 0.12 -29.74 -7.53
C PRO A 67 -0.07 -31.25 -7.76
N ALA A 68 1.02 -32.01 -7.90
CA ALA A 68 0.98 -33.47 -7.98
C ALA A 68 0.51 -34.13 -6.67
N ALA A 69 0.85 -33.58 -5.50
CA ALA A 69 0.46 -34.13 -4.20
C ALA A 69 -1.02 -33.86 -3.87
N THR A 70 -1.54 -32.69 -4.28
CA THR A 70 -2.91 -32.25 -3.99
C THR A 70 -3.97 -33.08 -4.74
N VAL A 71 -3.66 -33.53 -5.96
CA VAL A 71 -4.54 -34.38 -6.77
C VAL A 71 -4.56 -35.83 -6.27
N LEU A 72 -3.42 -36.34 -5.79
CA LEU A 72 -3.30 -37.70 -5.25
C LEU A 72 -4.06 -37.89 -3.92
N LEU A 73 -4.18 -36.84 -3.10
CA LEU A 73 -4.79 -36.93 -1.76
C LEU A 73 -6.29 -36.64 -1.72
N GLY A 74 -6.88 -36.07 -2.76
CA GLY A 74 -8.34 -35.79 -2.84
C GLY A 74 -8.91 -34.88 -1.73
N CYS A 75 -8.08 -34.40 -0.80
CA CYS A 75 -8.49 -33.77 0.45
C CYS A 75 -7.74 -32.46 0.67
N VAL A 76 -8.13 -31.40 -0.06
CA VAL A 76 -7.66 -30.03 0.20
C VAL A 76 -8.01 -29.58 1.64
N SER A 77 -9.05 -30.18 2.24
CA SER A 77 -9.47 -29.93 3.62
C SER A 77 -8.43 -30.35 4.67
N ALA A 78 -7.56 -31.32 4.37
CA ALA A 78 -6.59 -31.90 5.31
C ALA A 78 -5.21 -31.22 5.28
N LEU A 79 -4.97 -30.29 4.35
CA LEU A 79 -3.69 -29.60 4.26
C LEU A 79 -3.49 -28.66 5.45
N PRO A 80 -2.26 -28.56 5.99
CA PRO A 80 -1.92 -27.52 6.95
C PRO A 80 -2.18 -26.15 6.33
N MET A 81 -2.58 -25.20 7.16
CA MET A 81 -2.95 -23.85 6.80
C MET A 81 -1.94 -22.84 7.33
N ASP A 82 -1.69 -21.82 6.55
CA ASP A 82 -0.87 -20.65 6.87
C ASP A 82 -1.76 -19.42 7.03
N TYR A 83 -1.41 -18.54 7.98
CA TYR A 83 -2.10 -17.27 8.17
C TYR A 83 -1.34 -16.15 7.45
N TRP A 84 -2.01 -15.51 6.50
CA TRP A 84 -1.47 -14.46 5.65
C TRP A 84 -2.14 -13.13 5.99
N LEU A 85 -1.30 -12.10 6.20
CA LEU A 85 -1.75 -10.72 6.21
C LEU A 85 -1.43 -10.08 4.86
N THR A 86 -2.37 -9.30 4.34
CA THR A 86 -2.19 -8.56 3.09
C THR A 86 -2.41 -7.09 3.36
N ILE A 87 -1.35 -6.28 3.23
CA ILE A 87 -1.50 -4.83 3.22
C ILE A 87 -2.07 -4.41 1.86
N VAL A 88 -3.12 -3.60 1.88
CA VAL A 88 -3.78 -3.05 0.71
C VAL A 88 -3.67 -1.55 0.75
N VAL A 89 -3.10 -0.98 -0.31
CA VAL A 89 -3.06 0.47 -0.53
C VAL A 89 -3.96 0.78 -1.72
N TYR A 90 -4.95 1.65 -1.52
CA TYR A 90 -5.89 2.06 -2.54
C TYR A 90 -5.82 3.56 -2.78
N ASN A 91 -5.78 3.93 -4.05
CA ASN A 91 -5.84 5.33 -4.46
C ASN A 91 -7.30 5.76 -4.66
N ALA A 92 -7.83 6.46 -3.65
CA ALA A 92 -9.14 7.09 -3.70
C ALA A 92 -9.10 8.50 -4.33
N GLY A 93 -7.92 8.98 -4.69
CA GLY A 93 -7.69 10.28 -5.33
C GLY A 93 -7.94 10.30 -6.83
N GLU A 94 -7.71 11.47 -7.43
CA GLU A 94 -7.81 11.70 -8.88
C GLU A 94 -6.43 11.70 -9.58
N THR A 95 -5.34 11.67 -8.81
CA THR A 95 -3.95 11.72 -9.30
C THR A 95 -3.26 10.35 -9.20
N THR A 96 -2.22 10.13 -10.01
CA THR A 96 -1.35 8.95 -9.85
C THR A 96 -0.31 9.24 -8.77
N ASP A 97 -0.21 8.35 -7.79
CA ASP A 97 0.82 8.38 -6.76
C ASP A 97 1.87 7.28 -7.00
N TYR A 98 3.01 7.39 -6.33
CA TYR A 98 4.11 6.42 -6.44
C TYR A 98 4.50 5.92 -5.06
N ILE A 99 4.40 4.61 -4.84
CA ILE A 99 4.71 3.94 -3.58
C ILE A 99 6.15 3.40 -3.68
N SER A 100 7.00 3.78 -2.72
CA SER A 100 8.38 3.32 -2.64
C SER A 100 8.53 2.15 -1.68
N ASP A 101 7.74 2.13 -0.60
CA ASP A 101 7.84 1.09 0.44
C ASP A 101 6.51 0.80 1.12
N LEU A 102 6.32 -0.46 1.50
CA LEU A 102 5.24 -0.94 2.35
C LEU A 102 5.85 -1.52 3.61
N PHE A 103 5.43 -1.00 4.74
CA PHE A 103 5.97 -1.31 6.04
C PHE A 103 4.85 -1.70 7.01
N MET A 104 5.13 -2.59 7.94
CA MET A 104 4.23 -2.94 9.03
C MET A 104 4.95 -2.66 10.34
N GLU A 105 4.26 -2.03 11.29
CA GLU A 105 4.78 -1.71 12.61
C GLU A 105 3.80 -2.16 13.70
N ASP A 106 4.29 -2.73 14.79
CA ASP A 106 3.48 -2.95 15.99
C ASP A 106 3.33 -1.65 16.80
N VAL A 107 2.40 -1.63 17.74
CA VAL A 107 2.21 -0.47 18.63
C VAL A 107 3.40 -0.18 19.56
N LYS A 108 4.38 -1.09 19.65
CA LYS A 108 5.59 -0.94 20.47
C LYS A 108 6.77 -0.37 19.67
N GLY A 109 6.58 -0.12 18.36
CA GLY A 109 7.57 0.45 17.46
C GLY A 109 8.51 -0.56 16.81
N LEU A 110 8.25 -1.86 16.96
CA LEU A 110 8.94 -2.89 16.18
C LEU A 110 8.29 -2.94 14.80
N GLY A 111 9.11 -2.86 13.76
CA GLY A 111 8.62 -2.74 12.39
C GLY A 111 9.42 -3.57 11.39
N ARG A 112 8.77 -3.96 10.29
CA ARG A 112 9.35 -4.76 9.21
C ARG A 112 8.90 -4.23 7.86
N HIS A 113 9.83 -4.23 6.91
CA HIS A 113 9.50 -4.01 5.51
C HIS A 113 8.69 -5.21 5.00
N VAL A 114 7.50 -4.92 4.47
CA VAL A 114 6.66 -5.89 3.78
C VAL A 114 7.11 -6.01 2.34
N LYS A 115 7.33 -4.86 1.66
CA LYS A 115 7.80 -4.82 0.29
C LYS A 115 8.36 -3.45 -0.07
N GLN A 116 9.62 -3.42 -0.48
CA GLN A 116 10.24 -2.25 -1.09
C GLN A 116 10.13 -2.34 -2.62
N PHE A 117 9.73 -1.25 -3.27
CA PHE A 117 9.60 -1.17 -4.72
C PHE A 117 10.83 -0.49 -5.34
N GLN A 118 11.47 -1.16 -6.29
CA GLN A 118 12.56 -0.60 -7.10
C GLN A 118 12.38 -1.04 -8.56
N PRO A 119 11.90 -0.16 -9.47
CA PRO A 119 11.52 1.25 -9.24
C PRO A 119 10.22 1.41 -8.43
N ASP A 120 9.93 2.64 -8.00
CA ASP A 120 8.69 2.97 -7.29
C ASP A 120 7.45 2.51 -8.06
N GLN A 121 6.47 1.98 -7.33
CA GLN A 121 5.24 1.44 -7.91
C GLN A 121 4.21 2.55 -8.10
N ALA A 122 3.88 2.84 -9.36
CA ALA A 122 2.76 3.73 -9.68
C ALA A 122 1.43 3.09 -9.27
N ILE A 123 0.55 3.89 -8.65
CA ILE A 123 -0.83 3.54 -8.32
C ILE A 123 -1.76 4.59 -8.94
N ARG A 124 -2.46 4.23 -10.03
CA ARG A 124 -3.37 5.17 -10.70
C ARG A 124 -4.65 5.39 -9.87
N PRO A 125 -5.45 6.42 -10.18
CA PRO A 125 -6.75 6.62 -9.56
C PRO A 125 -7.59 5.34 -9.59
N ARG A 126 -8.14 4.97 -8.43
CA ARG A 126 -8.96 3.78 -8.20
C ARG A 126 -8.27 2.44 -8.41
N GLU A 127 -6.94 2.43 -8.54
CA GLU A 127 -6.15 1.19 -8.48
C GLU A 127 -5.79 0.85 -7.04
N ARG A 128 -5.41 -0.40 -6.82
CA ARG A 128 -4.88 -0.90 -5.56
C ARG A 128 -3.57 -1.61 -5.77
N VAL A 129 -2.66 -1.44 -4.81
CA VAL A 129 -1.44 -2.23 -4.68
C VAL A 129 -1.59 -3.10 -3.44
N THR A 130 -1.25 -4.38 -3.56
CA THR A 130 -1.36 -5.33 -2.46
C THR A 130 -0.06 -6.08 -2.28
N SER A 131 0.32 -6.34 -1.03
CA SER A 131 1.43 -7.24 -0.71
C SER A 131 1.03 -8.17 0.42
N SER A 132 1.13 -9.47 0.17
CA SER A 132 0.84 -10.49 1.17
C SER A 132 2.13 -10.94 1.84
N PHE A 133 2.07 -11.18 3.14
CA PHE A 133 3.14 -11.79 3.87
C PHE A 133 2.60 -12.82 4.86
N LEU A 134 3.39 -13.88 5.04
CA LEU A 134 3.11 -14.89 6.05
C LEU A 134 3.35 -14.27 7.43
N LEU A 135 2.55 -14.70 8.40
CA LEU A 135 2.68 -14.32 9.81
C LEU A 135 3.26 -15.45 10.69
N PRO A 136 4.41 -16.10 10.39
CA PRO A 136 4.88 -17.20 11.20
C PRO A 136 5.92 -16.71 12.22
N GLY A 137 5.61 -16.84 13.51
CA GLY A 137 6.64 -16.77 14.57
C GLY A 137 7.42 -15.46 14.67
N ASP A 138 6.91 -14.38 14.08
CA ASP A 138 7.53 -13.06 14.15
C ASP A 138 7.45 -12.50 15.58
N PRO A 139 8.44 -11.70 16.04
CA PRO A 139 8.39 -11.05 17.34
C PRO A 139 7.28 -9.99 17.47
N PHE A 140 6.45 -9.84 16.44
CA PHE A 140 5.33 -8.89 16.39
C PHE A 140 4.22 -9.34 17.32
N ASP A 141 3.93 -8.50 18.31
CA ASP A 141 2.77 -8.65 19.17
C ASP A 141 1.51 -8.19 18.43
N THR A 142 1.04 -9.02 17.50
CA THR A 142 -0.16 -8.73 16.69
C THR A 142 -1.45 -8.62 17.52
N ALA A 143 -1.43 -9.13 18.76
CA ALA A 143 -2.53 -8.98 19.70
C ALA A 143 -2.56 -7.58 20.33
N ALA A 144 -1.39 -6.96 20.57
CA ALA A 144 -1.30 -5.58 21.06
C ALA A 144 -1.70 -4.54 20.00
N GLY A 145 -1.70 -4.94 18.72
CA GLY A 145 -2.12 -4.13 17.59
C GLY A 145 -0.96 -3.74 16.68
N PHE A 146 -1.29 -3.48 15.42
CA PHE A 146 -0.33 -3.16 14.38
C PHE A 146 -0.91 -2.16 13.37
N ILE A 147 -0.02 -1.48 12.66
CA ILE A 147 -0.31 -0.43 11.69
C ILE A 147 0.43 -0.73 10.39
N GLY A 148 -0.26 -0.55 9.27
CA GLY A 148 0.32 -0.61 7.93
C GLY A 148 0.70 0.78 7.47
N ARG A 149 1.90 0.91 6.91
CA ARG A 149 2.43 2.17 6.39
C ARG A 149 2.75 2.02 4.91
N ALA A 150 2.28 2.97 4.12
CA ALA A 150 2.70 3.15 2.74
C ALA A 150 3.56 4.41 2.65
N VAL A 151 4.82 4.25 2.26
CA VAL A 151 5.75 5.36 2.03
C VAL A 151 5.71 5.70 0.55
N LEU A 152 5.47 6.97 0.24
CA LEU A 152 5.50 7.47 -1.12
C LEU A 152 6.91 7.86 -1.56
N ALA A 153 7.12 7.93 -2.86
CA ALA A 153 8.35 8.43 -3.48
C ALA A 153 8.74 9.84 -2.96
N GLY A 154 7.74 10.67 -2.64
CA GLY A 154 7.93 12.00 -2.04
C GLY A 154 8.24 12.01 -0.54
N GLY A 155 8.34 10.84 0.12
CA GLY A 155 8.61 10.71 1.56
C GLY A 155 7.39 10.86 2.47
N VAL A 156 6.20 11.10 1.91
CA VAL A 156 4.94 11.14 2.67
C VAL A 156 4.58 9.72 3.12
N VAL A 157 4.17 9.58 4.38
CA VAL A 157 3.74 8.31 4.96
C VAL A 157 2.24 8.34 5.17
N VAL A 158 1.55 7.33 4.65
CA VAL A 158 0.12 7.10 4.87
C VAL A 158 -0.05 5.86 5.74
N GLU A 159 -0.79 6.00 6.82
CA GLU A 159 -0.98 4.95 7.81
C GLU A 159 -2.39 4.36 7.74
N SER A 160 -2.52 3.07 8.03
CA SER A 160 -3.80 2.44 8.29
C SER A 160 -4.34 2.83 9.67
N ALA A 161 -5.62 2.53 9.92
CA ALA A 161 -6.08 2.41 11.30
C ALA A 161 -5.31 1.30 12.02
N THR A 162 -5.18 1.41 13.34
CA THR A 162 -4.62 0.34 14.17
C THR A 162 -5.56 -0.86 14.14
N GLU A 163 -5.04 -2.00 13.66
CA GLU A 163 -5.76 -3.27 13.66
C GLU A 163 -5.23 -4.18 14.76
N HIS A 164 -6.09 -5.05 15.28
CA HIS A 164 -5.74 -6.06 16.28
C HIS A 164 -6.05 -7.42 15.68
N LEU A 165 -5.09 -8.34 15.76
CA LEU A 165 -5.32 -9.70 15.35
C LEU A 165 -5.91 -10.48 16.51
N GLU A 166 -7.16 -10.91 16.33
CA GLU A 166 -7.85 -11.72 17.33
C GLU A 166 -7.10 -13.06 17.57
N PRO A 167 -6.65 -13.35 18.81
CA PRO A 167 -5.84 -14.53 19.09
C PRO A 167 -6.50 -15.85 18.66
N PHE A 168 -7.83 -15.93 18.74
CA PHE A 168 -8.59 -17.13 18.38
C PHE A 168 -8.44 -17.52 16.90
N LEU A 169 -8.13 -16.57 16.00
CA LEU A 169 -7.93 -16.86 14.57
C LEU A 169 -6.65 -17.67 14.36
N LEU A 170 -5.57 -17.30 15.05
CA LEU A 170 -4.31 -18.03 15.02
C LEU A 170 -4.42 -19.38 15.72
N GLU A 171 -5.15 -19.42 16.84
CA GLU A 171 -5.43 -20.68 17.54
C GLU A 171 -6.26 -21.64 16.68
N ALA A 172 -7.25 -21.15 15.94
CA ALA A 172 -8.05 -21.98 15.02
C ALA A 172 -7.18 -22.59 13.91
N VAL A 173 -6.23 -21.83 13.35
CA VAL A 173 -5.25 -22.34 12.37
C VAL A 173 -4.35 -23.40 13.01
N LYS A 174 -3.80 -23.14 14.20
CA LYS A 174 -2.98 -24.11 14.95
C LYS A 174 -3.74 -25.39 15.27
N ALA A 175 -4.98 -25.26 15.75
CA ALA A 175 -5.85 -26.39 16.09
C ALA A 175 -6.13 -27.25 14.85
N ARG A 176 -6.49 -26.62 13.73
CA ARG A 176 -6.67 -27.33 12.45
C ARG A 176 -5.40 -28.06 12.00
N ASN A 177 -4.25 -27.40 12.08
CA ASN A 177 -2.97 -28.00 11.70
C ASN A 177 -2.57 -29.17 12.62
N SER A 178 -2.97 -29.12 13.90
CA SER A 178 -2.73 -30.21 14.85
C SER A 178 -3.64 -31.43 14.60
N GLN A 179 -4.88 -31.20 14.17
CA GLN A 179 -5.83 -32.26 13.83
C GLN A 179 -5.38 -33.06 12.59
N GLY A 180 -4.92 -32.38 11.54
CA GLY A 180 -4.39 -33.05 10.34
C GLY A 180 -3.11 -33.87 10.59
N ARG A 181 -2.43 -33.66 11.73
CA ARG A 181 -1.21 -34.38 12.12
C ARG A 181 -1.48 -35.71 12.82
N LEU A 182 -2.69 -35.89 13.39
CA LEU A 182 -3.10 -37.14 14.04
C LEU A 182 -3.46 -38.24 13.03
N ASP A 183 -3.89 -37.85 11.83
CA ASP A 183 -4.25 -38.77 10.74
C ASP A 183 -3.08 -39.04 9.77
N ALA A 184 -1.95 -38.34 9.94
CA ALA A 184 -0.74 -38.61 9.18
C ALA A 184 -0.10 -39.91 9.70
N PRO A 185 0.34 -40.84 8.83
CA PRO A 185 1.19 -41.93 9.27
C PRO A 185 2.40 -41.31 10.01
N PRO A 186 2.89 -41.95 11.09
CA PRO A 186 4.08 -41.47 11.77
C PRO A 186 5.16 -41.19 10.73
N PRO A 187 5.97 -40.13 10.88
CA PRO A 187 7.07 -39.91 9.96
C PRO A 187 7.82 -41.23 9.85
N GLU A 188 7.96 -41.76 8.63
CA GLU A 188 8.87 -42.87 8.37
C GLU A 188 10.17 -42.44 9.02
N ASP A 189 10.60 -43.21 10.04
CA ASP A 189 11.77 -42.90 10.84
C ASP A 189 12.81 -42.31 9.90
N GLU A 190 13.27 -41.08 10.19
CA GLU A 190 14.54 -40.64 9.67
C GLU A 190 15.46 -41.82 9.88
N GLN A 191 15.78 -42.55 8.79
CA GLN A 191 16.78 -43.59 8.83
C GLN A 191 17.98 -42.84 9.34
N MET A 192 18.25 -43.01 10.64
CA MET A 192 19.47 -42.54 11.25
C MET A 192 20.54 -42.95 10.26
N PRO A 193 21.34 -42.00 9.73
CA PRO A 193 22.39 -42.35 8.80
C PRO A 193 23.14 -43.50 9.45
N ASP A 194 23.16 -44.64 8.75
CA ASP A 194 23.70 -45.91 9.23
C ASP A 194 25.01 -45.59 9.91
N VAL A 195 25.00 -45.56 11.26
CA VAL A 195 26.19 -45.26 12.05
C VAL A 195 27.04 -46.48 11.85
N THR A 196 27.83 -46.45 10.79
CA THR A 196 28.91 -47.38 10.53
C THR A 196 29.74 -47.31 11.80
N LEU A 197 29.56 -48.29 12.68
CA LEU A 197 30.37 -48.51 13.85
C LEU A 197 31.79 -48.67 13.31
N LEU A 198 32.57 -47.59 13.35
CA LEU A 198 34.00 -47.66 13.18
C LEU A 198 34.49 -48.66 14.21
N SER A 199 34.79 -49.86 13.73
CA SER A 199 35.36 -50.92 14.54
C SER A 199 36.61 -50.34 15.19
N PRO A 200 36.81 -50.51 16.52
CA PRO A 200 38.00 -50.00 17.16
C PRO A 200 39.21 -50.71 16.54
N GLU A 201 40.07 -49.93 15.88
CA GLU A 201 41.37 -50.42 15.40
C GLU A 201 42.11 -51.05 16.58
N ARG A 202 42.38 -52.34 16.43
CA ARG A 202 43.19 -53.12 17.35
C ARG A 202 44.61 -52.59 17.26
N PRO A 203 45.24 -52.10 18.35
CA PRO A 203 46.61 -51.62 18.28
C PRO A 203 47.55 -52.78 17.93
N GLU A 204 48.35 -52.62 16.88
CA GLU A 204 49.40 -53.56 16.54
C GLU A 204 50.46 -53.60 17.66
N PRO A 205 51.00 -54.79 17.99
CA PRO A 205 52.04 -54.90 18.99
C PRO A 205 53.37 -54.36 18.44
N PRO A 206 54.21 -53.75 19.30
CA PRO A 206 55.49 -53.19 18.88
C PRO A 206 56.41 -54.30 18.38
N GLN A 207 56.91 -54.14 17.14
CA GLN A 207 57.99 -54.96 16.62
C GLN A 207 59.29 -54.59 17.34
N ARG A 208 59.99 -55.62 17.83
CA ARG A 208 61.34 -55.51 18.40
C ARG A 208 62.40 -55.56 17.31
#